data_AF-A0A1G1F1G4-F1
#
_entry.id   AF-A0A1G1F1G4-F1
#
_cell.length_a   1.000
_cell.length_b   1.000
_cell.length_c   1.000
_cell.angle_alpha   90.00
_cell.angle_beta   90.00
_cell.angle_gamma   90.00
#
_symmetry.space_group_name_H-M   'P 1'
#
loop_
_entity.id
_entity.type
_entity.pdbx_description
1 polymer ?
#
loop_
_entity_poly.entity_id
_entity_poly.type
_entity_poly.pdbx_seq_one_letter_code
_entity_poly.pdbx_strand_id
1 'polypeptide(L)'
;MKFKGTLILSLVFIGVVFYYFLLEVPAEKKKNETKELSEKIMIFHTEDVDEFSVIRKDQTIVVQRKGGNPWQIIQPLQTTADPFATETLLDKLRDARFSRVVEEEPADLSTYGLSDPSLKVSLKIKNQNEIILLIGDKSPIGQSFYIKRDDQKKVLLAQAKDLGPSLFDLRDKTVLSHNTRDVTDVELRRNGSLLRLEKKDSAWGIVGTVTAKGDSKDIEDLLNSVRASRVSSFIEENPSDLALFGLNPPSIQMTIQSGKSDSQSLLIGAQSPGGSYYAKTGKANNVFTLDPGIVAALSKGELDFLDKALLEFKEEDVVELHLAHNGEDIHIQRDNSDQTLWEITQPVKSKGDKSAVKSMLNDLKEARITAYISANSADLKSHGLNPPQKRLTLTSKEKKEIGFKVGEQSNDKKVYYAVREMESTVFALSSETINKVFRSLNDLRNKKLLSFKMDDVAKITIQYPEKTFELKGAGENWSLLQPEPVKKVKPFISKDILWTLNNLEFDEMGSSAGSGVDKPAARITIADKQNKALGTLLVGKKSGSQYYAQIEGNPAVYLIKERFLSEIPSDVNKFKE
;
A
#
# COMPACT_ATOMS: atom_id res chain seq x y z
N MET A 1 -8.44 33.44 -54.87
CA MET A 1 -8.26 34.28 -53.65
C MET A 1 -7.46 35.53 -54.02
N LYS A 2 -7.91 36.74 -53.66
CA LYS A 2 -7.19 37.99 -53.95
C LYS A 2 -6.01 38.17 -52.96
N PHE A 3 -4.87 37.57 -53.29
CA PHE A 3 -3.68 37.43 -52.43
C PHE A 3 -3.19 38.75 -51.79
N LYS A 4 -3.28 39.87 -52.51
CA LYS A 4 -2.87 41.20 -52.00
C LYS A 4 -3.78 41.71 -50.88
N GLY A 5 -5.09 41.45 -50.96
CA GLY A 5 -6.03 41.85 -49.92
C GLY A 5 -5.83 41.05 -48.63
N THR A 6 -5.54 39.75 -48.76
CA THR A 6 -5.25 38.86 -47.62
C THR A 6 -3.95 39.25 -46.91
N LEU A 7 -2.89 39.61 -47.65
CA LEU A 7 -1.61 40.04 -47.05
C LEU A 7 -1.75 41.32 -46.22
N ILE A 8 -2.47 42.32 -46.74
CA ILE A 8 -2.72 43.59 -46.02
C ILE A 8 -3.54 43.31 -44.76
N LEU A 9 -4.58 42.46 -44.85
CA LEU A 9 -5.40 42.10 -43.71
C LEU A 9 -4.59 41.36 -42.63
N SER A 10 -3.69 40.46 -43.02
CA SER A 10 -2.79 39.76 -42.08
C SER A 10 -1.82 40.72 -41.38
N LEU A 11 -1.27 41.70 -42.08
CA LEU A 11 -0.38 42.71 -41.48
C LEU A 11 -1.13 43.62 -40.49
N VAL A 12 -2.35 44.03 -40.81
CA VAL A 12 -3.22 44.78 -39.89
C VAL A 12 -3.55 43.92 -38.67
N PHE A 13 -3.88 42.65 -38.86
CA PHE A 13 -4.16 41.73 -37.76
C PHE A 13 -2.95 41.57 -36.84
N ILE A 14 -1.74 41.38 -37.39
CA ILE A 14 -0.49 41.31 -36.61
C ILE A 14 -0.28 42.62 -35.84
N GLY A 15 -0.50 43.78 -36.47
CA GLY A 15 -0.39 45.08 -35.82
C GLY A 15 -1.36 45.25 -34.64
N VAL A 16 -2.61 44.80 -34.78
CA VAL A 16 -3.62 44.83 -33.70
C VAL A 16 -3.23 43.87 -32.56
N VAL A 17 -2.78 42.66 -32.88
CA VAL A 17 -2.27 41.70 -31.88
C VAL A 17 -1.07 42.30 -31.14
N PHE A 18 -0.14 42.92 -31.85
CA PHE A 18 1.05 43.54 -31.26
C PHE A 18 0.70 44.73 -30.36
N TYR A 19 -0.25 45.57 -30.78
CA TYR A 19 -0.80 46.66 -29.98
C TYR A 19 -1.46 46.14 -28.69
N TYR A 20 -2.33 45.14 -28.80
CA TYR A 20 -3.03 44.52 -27.67
C TYR A 20 -2.03 43.94 -26.64
N PHE A 21 -1.02 43.19 -27.09
CA PHE A 21 -0.05 42.57 -26.19
C PHE A 21 0.98 43.54 -25.59
N LEU A 22 1.41 44.60 -26.31
CA LEU A 22 2.44 45.53 -25.82
C LEU A 22 1.91 46.73 -25.05
N LEU A 23 0.67 47.16 -25.29
CA LEU A 23 0.12 48.36 -24.66
C LEU A 23 -1.08 48.04 -23.77
N GLU A 24 -2.03 47.27 -24.26
CA GLU A 24 -3.29 47.03 -23.53
C GLU A 24 -3.10 46.06 -22.36
N VAL A 25 -2.42 44.93 -22.57
CA VAL A 25 -2.11 43.98 -21.48
C VAL A 25 -1.27 44.61 -20.36
N PRO A 26 -0.18 45.36 -20.61
CA PRO A 26 0.58 46.02 -19.54
C PRO A 26 -0.18 47.17 -18.87
N ALA A 27 -1.01 47.92 -19.60
CA ALA A 27 -1.83 48.99 -19.03
C ALA A 27 -2.94 48.43 -18.13
N GLU A 28 -3.58 47.35 -18.55
CA GLU A 28 -4.58 46.63 -17.76
C GLU A 28 -3.96 45.97 -16.53
N LYS A 29 -2.77 45.37 -16.66
CA LYS A 29 -1.97 44.90 -15.52
C LYS A 29 -1.65 46.02 -14.53
N LYS A 30 -1.10 47.15 -14.99
CA LYS A 30 -0.81 48.31 -14.12
C LYS A 30 -2.07 48.87 -13.45
N LYS A 31 -3.20 48.95 -14.18
CA LYS A 31 -4.49 49.40 -13.63
C LYS A 31 -4.99 48.43 -12.57
N ASN A 32 -4.90 47.13 -12.81
CA ASN A 32 -5.29 46.10 -11.87
C ASN A 32 -4.36 46.07 -10.65
N GLU A 33 -3.05 46.18 -10.81
CA GLU A 33 -2.08 46.30 -9.71
C GLU A 33 -2.34 47.55 -8.85
N THR A 34 -2.61 48.69 -9.49
CA THR A 34 -2.92 49.95 -8.78
C THR A 34 -4.23 49.83 -8.02
N LYS A 35 -5.25 49.22 -8.64
CA LYS A 35 -6.53 48.92 -7.99
C LYS A 35 -6.34 47.95 -6.83
N GLU A 36 -5.59 46.88 -7.04
CA GLU A 36 -5.31 45.87 -6.02
C GLU A 36 -4.55 46.46 -4.83
N LEU A 37 -3.56 47.32 -5.04
CA LEU A 37 -2.84 48.01 -3.97
C LEU A 37 -3.74 49.00 -3.24
N SER A 38 -4.65 49.68 -3.95
CA SER A 38 -5.58 50.66 -3.37
C SER A 38 -6.62 50.04 -2.43
N GLU A 39 -6.93 48.75 -2.60
CA GLU A 39 -7.90 48.00 -1.78
C GLU A 39 -7.24 47.24 -0.61
N LYS A 40 -5.89 47.22 -0.53
CA LYS A 40 -5.18 46.60 0.59
C LYS A 40 -5.31 47.44 1.85
N ILE A 41 -5.47 46.76 2.98
CA ILE A 41 -5.49 47.40 4.31
C ILE A 41 -4.07 47.81 4.69
N MET A 42 -3.11 46.89 4.51
CA MET A 42 -1.70 47.12 4.80
C MET A 42 -0.82 46.76 3.60
N ILE A 43 0.36 47.38 3.55
CA ILE A 43 1.39 47.09 2.55
C ILE A 43 2.68 46.85 3.31
N PHE A 44 3.13 45.60 3.32
CA PHE A 44 4.38 45.17 3.95
C PHE A 44 4.86 43.85 3.34
N HIS A 45 6.10 43.48 3.66
CA HIS A 45 6.74 42.22 3.30
C HIS A 45 6.85 41.34 4.56
N THR A 46 6.44 40.07 4.47
CA THR A 46 6.40 39.14 5.60
C THR A 46 7.81 38.89 6.18
N GLU A 47 8.81 38.84 5.30
CA GLU A 47 10.24 38.68 5.61
C GLU A 47 10.84 39.86 6.40
N ASP A 48 10.18 41.01 6.37
CA ASP A 48 10.61 42.22 7.06
C ASP A 48 9.97 42.39 8.44
N VAL A 49 9.01 41.54 8.81
CA VAL A 49 8.41 41.57 10.14
C VAL A 49 9.38 40.96 11.16
N ASP A 50 9.76 41.74 12.17
CA ASP A 50 10.61 41.31 13.29
C ASP A 50 9.78 40.90 14.51
N GLU A 51 8.60 41.51 14.68
CA GLU A 51 7.71 41.28 15.80
C GLU A 51 6.27 41.57 15.38
N PHE A 52 5.33 40.79 15.88
CA PHE A 52 3.93 41.15 15.85
C PHE A 52 3.26 40.87 17.19
N SER A 53 2.19 41.60 17.46
CA SER A 53 1.34 41.34 18.62
C SER A 53 -0.12 41.19 18.23
N VAL A 54 -0.81 40.32 18.96
CA VAL A 54 -2.25 40.08 18.86
C VAL A 54 -2.81 40.38 20.25
N ILE A 55 -3.46 41.52 20.38
CA ILE A 55 -3.90 42.10 21.66
C ILE A 55 -5.42 42.06 21.74
N ARG A 56 -5.94 41.33 22.73
CA ARG A 56 -7.36 41.24 23.09
C ARG A 56 -7.55 41.79 24.50
N LYS A 57 -8.81 41.95 24.92
CA LYS A 57 -9.15 42.46 26.26
C LYS A 57 -8.58 41.59 27.40
N ASP A 58 -8.50 40.29 27.18
CA ASP A 58 -8.11 39.27 28.15
C ASP A 58 -6.66 38.78 27.99
N GLN A 59 -6.06 38.96 26.81
CA GLN A 59 -4.75 38.40 26.50
C GLN A 59 -3.97 39.23 25.49
N THR A 60 -2.68 39.41 25.76
CA THR A 60 -1.70 39.93 24.82
C THR A 60 -0.75 38.81 24.42
N ILE A 61 -0.68 38.53 23.11
CA ILE A 61 0.28 37.60 22.53
C ILE A 61 1.31 38.42 21.77
N VAL A 62 2.59 38.30 22.13
CA VAL A 62 3.69 38.94 21.41
C VAL A 62 4.60 37.86 20.86
N VAL A 63 4.85 37.93 19.55
CA VAL A 63 5.66 36.95 18.82
C VAL A 63 6.79 37.69 18.12
N GLN A 64 8.02 37.21 18.31
CA GLN A 64 9.23 37.88 17.87
C GLN A 64 10.17 36.91 17.14
N ARG A 65 10.87 37.42 16.12
CA ARG A 65 11.91 36.71 15.37
C ARG A 65 13.22 37.50 15.45
N LYS A 66 14.18 37.05 16.26
CA LYS A 66 15.50 37.68 16.38
C LYS A 66 16.54 36.98 15.50
N GLY A 67 17.18 37.71 14.58
CA GLY A 67 18.42 37.28 13.93
C GLY A 67 18.34 35.96 13.14
N GLY A 68 17.21 35.67 12.51
CA GLY A 68 17.01 34.43 11.74
C GLY A 68 16.62 33.20 12.56
N ASN A 69 16.44 33.34 13.88
CA ASN A 69 15.90 32.28 14.75
C ASN A 69 14.43 31.97 14.43
N PRO A 70 13.90 30.80 14.84
CA PRO A 70 12.47 30.52 14.77
C PRO A 70 11.65 31.53 15.58
N TRP A 71 10.41 31.78 15.15
CA TRP A 71 9.45 32.64 15.85
C TRP A 71 9.27 32.18 17.31
N GLN A 72 9.36 33.12 18.25
CA GLN A 72 9.16 32.87 19.68
C GLN A 72 8.01 33.71 20.19
N ILE A 73 7.09 33.09 20.92
CA ILE A 73 6.12 33.80 21.76
C ILE A 73 6.86 34.26 23.02
N ILE A 74 6.82 35.55 23.30
CA ILE A 74 7.45 36.16 24.50
C ILE A 74 6.43 36.63 25.54
N GLN A 75 5.15 36.74 25.16
CA GLN A 75 4.03 37.01 26.04
C GLN A 75 2.79 36.18 25.63
N PRO A 76 1.98 35.70 26.58
CA PRO A 76 2.12 35.87 28.03
C PRO A 76 3.16 34.93 28.67
N LEU A 77 3.73 34.00 27.90
CA LEU A 77 4.75 33.07 28.34
C LEU A 77 5.84 32.92 27.27
N GLN A 78 7.03 32.49 27.66
CA GLN A 78 8.15 32.28 26.73
C GLN A 78 8.08 30.86 26.15
N THR A 79 7.80 30.74 24.86
CA THR A 79 7.74 29.44 24.15
C THR A 79 7.95 29.61 22.65
N THR A 80 8.18 28.50 21.95
CA THR A 80 8.30 28.51 20.49
C THR A 80 6.94 28.69 19.84
N ALA A 81 6.88 29.57 18.84
CA ALA A 81 5.71 29.75 18.01
C ALA A 81 5.69 28.69 16.90
N ASP A 82 4.50 28.27 16.50
CA ASP A 82 4.31 27.45 15.32
C ASP A 82 4.66 28.29 14.07
N PRO A 83 5.69 27.89 13.30
CA PRO A 83 6.13 28.68 12.17
C PRO A 83 5.06 28.76 11.08
N PHE A 84 4.30 27.68 10.85
CA PHE A 84 3.28 27.65 9.81
C PHE A 84 2.09 28.55 10.18
N ALA A 85 1.63 28.51 11.44
CA ALA A 85 0.55 29.37 11.93
C ALA A 85 0.95 30.85 11.89
N THR A 86 2.21 31.14 12.22
CA THR A 86 2.77 32.50 12.19
C THR A 86 2.81 33.05 10.76
N GLU A 87 3.41 32.32 9.82
CA GLU A 87 3.47 32.75 8.41
C GLU A 87 2.05 32.89 7.82
N THR A 88 1.14 31.97 8.14
CA THR A 88 -0.27 32.04 7.72
C THR A 88 -0.96 33.32 8.21
N LEU A 89 -0.69 33.76 9.44
CA LEU A 89 -1.24 35.00 9.96
C LEU A 89 -0.68 36.22 9.21
N LEU A 90 0.64 36.28 9.00
CA LEU A 90 1.28 37.40 8.32
C LEU A 90 0.81 37.51 6.87
N ASP A 91 0.68 36.39 6.17
CA ASP A 91 0.11 36.35 4.81
C ASP A 91 -1.33 36.83 4.78
N LYS A 92 -2.18 36.38 5.72
CA LYS A 92 -3.56 36.87 5.85
C LYS A 92 -3.62 38.39 6.04
N LEU A 93 -2.73 38.96 6.86
CA LEU A 93 -2.66 40.40 7.10
C LEU A 93 -2.17 41.16 5.86
N ARG A 94 -1.17 40.64 5.15
CA ARG A 94 -0.64 41.22 3.90
C ARG A 94 -1.69 41.25 2.79
N ASP A 95 -2.52 40.22 2.74
CA ASP A 95 -3.52 40.05 1.69
C ASP A 95 -4.91 40.55 2.09
N ALA A 96 -5.04 41.10 3.30
CA ALA A 96 -6.27 41.67 3.81
C ALA A 96 -6.70 42.89 2.98
N ARG A 97 -7.96 42.88 2.53
CA ARG A 97 -8.57 43.95 1.71
C ARG A 97 -9.79 44.54 2.42
N PHE A 98 -9.96 45.85 2.26
CA PHE A 98 -11.21 46.48 2.69
C PHE A 98 -12.22 46.46 1.55
N SER A 99 -13.49 46.27 1.90
CA SER A 99 -14.62 46.25 0.97
C SER A 99 -15.15 47.65 0.64
N ARG A 100 -15.10 48.56 1.62
CA ARG A 100 -15.48 49.97 1.45
C ARG A 100 -14.89 50.85 2.55
N VAL A 101 -14.81 52.15 2.26
CA VAL A 101 -14.64 53.20 3.29
C VAL A 101 -16.00 53.47 3.92
N VAL A 102 -16.08 53.47 5.25
CA VAL A 102 -17.30 53.75 6.01
C VAL A 102 -17.41 55.23 6.30
N GLU A 103 -16.32 55.83 6.79
CA GLU A 103 -16.24 57.24 7.12
C GLU A 103 -14.77 57.71 7.00
N GLU A 104 -14.53 58.82 6.30
CA GLU A 104 -13.17 59.33 6.04
C GLU A 104 -12.54 59.97 7.29
N GLU A 105 -13.34 60.71 8.07
CA GLU A 105 -12.91 61.42 9.27
C GLU A 105 -13.96 61.26 10.38
N PRO A 106 -13.98 60.13 11.10
CA PRO A 106 -14.98 59.86 12.13
C PRO A 106 -14.88 60.84 13.30
N ALA A 107 -16.01 61.43 13.67
CA ALA A 107 -16.10 62.28 14.87
C ALA A 107 -16.04 61.47 16.18
N ASP A 108 -16.53 60.23 16.16
CA ASP A 108 -16.57 59.32 17.30
C ASP A 108 -16.29 57.86 16.90
N LEU A 109 -15.13 57.35 17.34
CA LEU A 109 -14.71 55.96 17.08
C LEU A 109 -15.47 54.93 17.91
N SER A 110 -16.16 55.33 18.98
CA SER A 110 -16.91 54.41 19.84
C SER A 110 -18.09 53.76 19.12
N THR A 111 -18.72 54.47 18.17
CA THR A 111 -19.80 53.97 17.31
C THR A 111 -19.41 52.73 16.50
N TYR A 112 -18.11 52.55 16.26
CA TYR A 112 -17.55 51.43 15.49
C TYR A 112 -16.86 50.39 16.37
N GLY A 113 -16.89 50.56 17.70
CA GLY A 113 -16.11 49.77 18.64
C GLY A 113 -14.60 49.99 18.49
N LEU A 114 -14.13 51.08 17.86
CA LEU A 114 -12.71 51.31 17.57
C LEU A 114 -11.98 52.11 18.68
N SER A 115 -12.72 52.73 19.60
CA SER A 115 -12.16 53.34 20.81
C SER A 115 -11.66 52.29 21.82
N ASP A 116 -12.35 51.16 21.90
CA ASP A 116 -12.00 49.98 22.70
C ASP A 116 -12.13 48.72 21.83
N PRO A 117 -11.18 48.51 20.90
CA PRO A 117 -11.28 47.49 19.86
C PRO A 117 -11.28 46.07 20.43
N SER A 118 -12.05 45.21 19.78
CA SER A 118 -12.13 43.78 20.09
C SER A 118 -10.80 43.05 19.86
N LEU A 119 -10.02 43.54 18.88
CA LEU A 119 -8.66 43.08 18.61
C LEU A 119 -7.78 44.24 18.13
N LYS A 120 -6.54 44.29 18.62
CA LYS A 120 -5.46 45.07 18.01
C LYS A 120 -4.38 44.14 17.48
N VAL A 121 -3.92 44.40 16.27
CA VAL A 121 -2.76 43.72 15.69
C VAL A 121 -1.67 44.75 15.45
N SER A 122 -0.49 44.56 16.03
CA SER A 122 0.67 45.41 15.76
C SER A 122 1.72 44.64 14.96
N LEU A 123 2.32 45.30 13.97
CA LEU A 123 3.46 44.79 13.19
C LEU A 123 4.65 45.74 13.34
N LYS A 124 5.76 45.21 13.83
CA LYS A 124 7.06 45.89 13.82
C LYS A 124 7.88 45.39 12.65
N ILE A 125 8.07 46.27 11.68
CA ILE A 125 8.73 45.98 10.40
C ILE A 125 10.11 46.61 10.39
N LYS A 126 11.11 45.90 9.84
CA LYS A 126 12.49 46.40 9.70
C LYS A 126 12.51 47.75 9.00
N ASN A 127 13.21 48.71 9.61
CA ASN A 127 13.41 50.06 9.07
C ASN A 127 12.11 50.82 8.73
N GLN A 128 10.98 50.42 9.31
CA GLN A 128 9.69 51.08 9.14
C GLN A 128 9.05 51.37 10.51
N ASN A 129 8.09 52.28 10.52
CA ASN A 129 7.29 52.51 11.72
C ASN A 129 6.41 51.29 12.01
N GLU A 130 6.06 51.13 13.28
CA GLU A 130 5.07 50.16 13.72
C GLU A 130 3.72 50.45 13.05
N ILE A 131 3.06 49.41 12.53
CA ILE A 131 1.72 49.52 11.93
C ILE A 131 0.74 48.87 12.89
N ILE A 132 -0.27 49.61 13.34
CA ILE A 132 -1.29 49.09 14.25
C ILE A 132 -2.65 49.05 13.55
N LEU A 133 -3.24 47.86 13.49
CA LEU A 133 -4.63 47.65 13.08
C LEU A 133 -5.53 47.55 14.30
N LEU A 134 -6.53 48.41 14.33
CA LEU A 134 -7.64 48.35 15.27
C LEU A 134 -8.80 47.64 14.58
N ILE A 135 -9.35 46.62 15.21
CA ILE A 135 -10.52 45.87 14.74
C ILE A 135 -11.62 46.04 15.79
N GLY A 136 -12.69 46.72 15.39
CA GLY A 136 -13.80 47.09 16.25
C GLY A 136 -14.93 46.07 16.18
N ASP A 137 -16.16 46.59 16.12
CA ASP A 137 -17.37 45.79 16.14
C ASP A 137 -17.63 45.07 14.82
N LYS A 138 -18.38 43.97 14.91
CA LYS A 138 -18.91 43.27 13.74
C LYS A 138 -20.00 44.14 13.10
N SER A 139 -19.94 44.27 11.78
CA SER A 139 -20.97 44.96 11.02
C SER A 139 -22.32 44.27 11.15
N PRO A 140 -23.44 45.02 11.25
CA PRO A 140 -24.79 44.45 11.26
C PRO A 140 -25.12 43.63 9.99
N ILE A 141 -24.39 43.86 8.89
CA ILE A 141 -24.64 43.22 7.60
C ILE A 141 -23.40 42.40 7.19
N GLY A 142 -23.60 41.09 7.03
CA GLY A 142 -22.58 40.16 6.52
C GLY A 142 -21.54 39.71 7.56
N GLN A 143 -20.37 39.30 7.09
CA GLN A 143 -19.23 38.85 7.91
C GLN A 143 -18.07 39.87 7.83
N SER A 144 -18.38 41.13 8.11
CA SER A 144 -17.40 42.22 8.06
C SER A 144 -17.20 42.84 9.43
N PHE A 145 -16.03 43.45 9.64
CA PHE A 145 -15.67 44.20 10.84
C PHE A 145 -15.27 45.61 10.47
N TYR A 146 -15.57 46.56 11.37
CA TYR A 146 -15.00 47.90 11.28
C TYR A 146 -13.52 47.83 11.64
N ILE A 147 -12.66 48.38 10.79
CA ILE A 147 -11.22 48.40 11.01
C ILE A 147 -10.67 49.80 10.79
N LYS A 148 -9.57 50.10 11.47
CA LYS A 148 -8.84 51.36 11.29
C LYS A 148 -7.36 51.10 11.49
N ARG A 149 -6.52 51.64 10.61
CA ARG A 149 -5.09 51.77 10.89
C ARG A 149 -4.84 52.97 11.78
N ASP A 150 -3.91 52.85 12.71
CA ASP A 150 -3.56 53.94 13.62
C ASP A 150 -3.04 55.18 12.87
N ASP A 151 -2.28 54.98 11.80
CA ASP A 151 -1.70 56.02 10.96
C ASP A 151 -2.67 56.68 9.96
N GLN A 152 -3.94 56.23 9.91
CA GLN A 152 -4.97 56.77 9.01
C GLN A 152 -6.21 57.23 9.79
N LYS A 153 -6.91 58.26 9.30
CA LYS A 153 -8.17 58.72 9.93
C LYS A 153 -9.36 57.82 9.60
N LYS A 154 -9.44 57.34 8.36
CA LYS A 154 -10.60 56.63 7.83
C LYS A 154 -10.94 55.33 8.55
N VAL A 155 -12.24 55.08 8.70
CA VAL A 155 -12.81 53.80 9.12
C VAL A 155 -13.14 52.99 7.88
N LEU A 156 -12.67 51.76 7.84
CA LEU A 156 -12.88 50.83 6.74
C LEU A 156 -13.78 49.67 7.19
N LEU A 157 -14.39 49.01 6.21
CA LEU A 157 -15.13 47.78 6.42
C LEU A 157 -14.41 46.63 5.72
N ALA A 158 -13.97 45.60 6.44
CA ALA A 158 -13.26 44.45 5.88
C ALA A 158 -13.94 43.14 6.24
N GLN A 159 -13.95 42.19 5.30
CA GLN A 159 -14.47 40.85 5.54
C GLN A 159 -13.42 40.03 6.29
N ALA A 160 -13.83 39.34 7.35
CA ALA A 160 -12.99 38.40 8.07
C ALA A 160 -13.85 37.25 8.62
N LYS A 161 -13.33 36.03 8.51
CA LYS A 161 -13.99 34.83 9.03
C LYS A 161 -13.81 34.70 10.54
N ASP A 162 -12.65 35.11 11.05
CA ASP A 162 -12.24 35.04 12.45
C ASP A 162 -11.53 36.33 12.90
N LEU A 163 -11.49 36.57 14.21
CA LEU A 163 -10.79 37.70 14.86
C LEU A 163 -9.30 37.37 15.11
N GLY A 164 -8.67 36.57 14.24
CA GLY A 164 -7.29 36.14 14.36
C GLY A 164 -7.04 34.99 15.37
N PRO A 165 -5.79 34.52 15.47
CA PRO A 165 -5.44 33.30 16.18
C PRO A 165 -5.33 33.49 17.71
N SER A 166 -5.60 32.43 18.45
CA SER A 166 -5.36 32.33 19.90
C SER A 166 -3.90 31.99 20.22
N LEU A 167 -3.52 32.05 21.51
CA LEU A 167 -2.21 31.60 21.96
C LEU A 167 -1.96 30.12 21.60
N PHE A 168 -2.99 29.28 21.68
CA PHE A 168 -2.89 27.87 21.32
C PHE A 168 -2.64 27.66 19.82
N ASP A 169 -3.27 28.48 18.97
CA ASP A 169 -3.09 28.40 17.52
C ASP A 169 -1.66 28.77 17.11
N LEU A 170 -1.11 29.81 17.74
CA LEU A 170 0.24 30.31 17.48
C LEU A 170 1.36 29.52 18.14
N ARG A 171 1.07 28.68 19.15
CA ARG A 171 2.09 27.91 19.86
C ARG A 171 2.46 26.62 19.12
N ASP A 172 3.74 26.25 19.17
CA ASP A 172 4.22 24.97 18.66
C ASP A 172 3.56 23.82 19.45
N LYS A 173 2.88 22.94 18.70
CA LYS A 173 2.13 21.79 19.23
C LYS A 173 2.86 20.47 19.03
N THR A 174 4.12 20.50 18.61
CA THR A 174 4.94 19.30 18.41
C THR A 174 5.18 18.58 19.73
N VAL A 175 4.90 17.27 19.76
CA VAL A 175 5.10 16.44 20.96
C VAL A 175 6.54 15.96 21.04
N LEU A 176 6.95 15.11 20.10
CA LEU A 176 8.33 14.67 19.92
C LEU A 176 8.76 14.96 18.47
N SER A 177 10.01 15.38 18.30
CA SER A 177 10.61 15.66 16.99
C SER A 177 11.79 14.74 16.79
N HIS A 178 11.59 13.70 15.97
CA HIS A 178 12.62 12.71 15.66
C HIS A 178 12.60 12.38 14.15
N ASN A 179 13.75 11.96 13.64
CA ASN A 179 13.85 11.35 12.32
C ASN A 179 13.72 9.84 12.46
N THR A 180 12.61 9.27 12.00
CA THR A 180 12.30 7.83 12.05
C THR A 180 13.45 6.94 11.54
N ARG A 181 14.25 7.41 10.58
CA ARG A 181 15.36 6.62 10.02
C ARG A 181 16.55 6.49 10.97
N ASP A 182 16.75 7.49 11.81
CA ASP A 182 17.90 7.60 12.73
C ASP A 182 17.61 6.93 14.09
N VAL A 183 16.35 6.53 14.32
CA VAL A 183 15.94 5.82 15.53
C VAL A 183 16.60 4.44 15.55
N THR A 184 17.27 4.15 16.66
CA THR A 184 17.97 2.88 16.89
C THR A 184 17.35 2.06 18.01
N ASP A 185 16.62 2.68 18.93
CA ASP A 185 16.02 2.00 20.07
C ASP A 185 14.72 2.70 20.50
N VAL A 186 13.72 1.89 20.86
CA VAL A 186 12.46 2.34 21.45
C VAL A 186 12.16 1.48 22.67
N GLU A 187 12.07 2.11 23.83
CA GLU A 187 11.56 1.47 25.05
C GLU A 187 10.13 1.96 25.33
N LEU A 188 9.23 1.04 25.60
CA LEU A 188 7.84 1.34 25.95
C LEU A 188 7.45 0.58 27.21
N ARG A 189 7.28 1.32 28.31
CA ARG A 189 6.87 0.81 29.63
C ARG A 189 5.38 1.07 29.84
N ARG A 190 4.62 0.03 30.15
CA ARG A 190 3.16 0.08 30.32
C ARG A 190 2.75 -0.86 31.45
N ASN A 191 2.09 -0.34 32.49
CA ASN A 191 1.62 -1.16 33.63
C ASN A 191 2.66 -2.15 34.19
N GLY A 192 3.94 -1.76 34.24
CA GLY A 192 5.05 -2.62 34.68
C GLY A 192 5.65 -3.56 33.63
N SER A 193 5.04 -3.72 32.46
CA SER A 193 5.60 -4.45 31.33
C SER A 193 6.53 -3.56 30.49
N LEU A 194 7.67 -4.11 30.07
CA LEU A 194 8.63 -3.46 29.18
C LEU A 194 8.58 -4.13 27.81
N LEU A 195 8.34 -3.33 26.76
CA LEU A 195 8.59 -3.70 25.37
C LEU A 195 9.78 -2.88 24.88
N ARG A 196 10.80 -3.54 24.34
CA ARG A 196 11.93 -2.87 23.69
C ARG A 196 12.03 -3.28 22.23
N LEU A 197 12.15 -2.29 21.35
CA LEU A 197 12.35 -2.46 19.92
C LEU A 197 13.74 -1.91 19.60
N GLU A 198 14.63 -2.76 19.09
CA GLU A 198 16.03 -2.42 18.85
C GLU A 198 16.36 -2.62 17.37
N LYS A 199 17.06 -1.66 16.77
CA LYS A 199 17.51 -1.73 15.38
C LYS A 199 18.99 -2.10 15.33
N LYS A 200 19.30 -3.29 14.79
CA LYS A 200 20.66 -3.78 14.53
C LYS A 200 20.82 -4.09 13.05
N ASP A 201 21.90 -3.59 12.43
CA ASP A 201 22.21 -3.82 11.01
C ASP A 201 21.03 -3.55 10.06
N SER A 202 20.26 -2.49 10.36
CA SER A 202 19.02 -2.10 9.64
C SER A 202 17.81 -3.02 9.82
N ALA A 203 17.92 -4.10 10.61
CA ALA A 203 16.80 -4.95 10.98
C ALA A 203 16.27 -4.57 12.37
N TRP A 204 14.96 -4.51 12.50
CA TRP A 204 14.32 -4.36 13.80
C TRP A 204 14.21 -5.72 14.49
N GLY A 205 14.50 -5.72 15.79
CA GLY A 205 14.27 -6.82 16.70
C GLY A 205 13.40 -6.37 17.86
N ILE A 206 12.72 -7.33 18.46
CA ILE A 206 11.98 -7.16 19.71
C ILE A 206 12.78 -7.84 20.81
N VAL A 207 12.95 -7.12 21.91
CA VAL A 207 13.58 -7.58 23.14
C VAL A 207 12.54 -7.42 24.25
N GLY A 208 11.81 -8.49 24.55
CA GLY A 208 10.72 -8.48 25.51
C GLY A 208 10.63 -9.80 26.27
N THR A 209 9.42 -10.37 26.34
CA THR A 209 9.24 -11.75 26.82
C THR A 209 9.80 -12.77 25.84
N VAL A 210 9.86 -12.42 24.56
CA VAL A 210 10.56 -13.16 23.52
C VAL A 210 11.62 -12.27 22.85
N THR A 211 12.69 -12.91 22.38
CA THR A 211 13.65 -12.26 21.45
C THR A 211 13.29 -12.72 20.06
N ALA A 212 12.80 -11.81 19.23
CA ALA A 212 12.30 -12.13 17.89
C ALA A 212 12.61 -11.01 16.90
N LYS A 213 12.49 -11.33 15.61
CA LYS A 213 12.55 -10.32 14.55
C LYS A 213 11.29 -9.45 14.59
N GLY A 214 11.49 -8.13 14.51
CA GLY A 214 10.41 -7.16 14.48
C GLY A 214 9.99 -6.82 13.05
N ASP A 215 8.70 -6.56 12.85
CA ASP A 215 8.16 -6.03 11.61
C ASP A 215 8.54 -4.55 11.46
N SER A 216 9.43 -4.26 10.51
CA SER A 216 9.92 -2.90 10.28
C SER A 216 8.80 -1.92 9.96
N LYS A 217 7.74 -2.35 9.27
CA LYS A 217 6.64 -1.48 8.87
C LYS A 217 5.80 -1.09 10.09
N ASP A 218 5.41 -2.04 10.92
CA ASP A 218 4.60 -1.74 12.12
C ASP A 218 5.36 -0.84 13.12
N ILE A 219 6.67 -1.04 13.26
CA ILE A 219 7.53 -0.22 14.12
C ILE A 219 7.69 1.20 13.54
N GLU A 220 7.90 1.33 12.23
CA GLU A 220 7.96 2.64 11.56
C GLU A 220 6.61 3.38 11.64
N ASP A 221 5.49 2.66 11.50
CA ASP A 221 4.14 3.22 11.62
C ASP A 221 3.89 3.75 13.06
N LEU A 222 4.38 3.06 14.10
CA LEU A 222 4.39 3.57 15.48
C LEU A 222 5.19 4.87 15.61
N LEU A 223 6.44 4.87 15.13
CA LEU A 223 7.33 6.04 15.20
C LEU A 223 6.75 7.24 14.44
N ASN A 224 6.14 7.00 13.28
CA ASN A 224 5.47 8.02 12.49
C ASN A 224 4.22 8.56 13.19
N SER A 225 3.44 7.71 13.86
CA SER A 225 2.28 8.13 14.66
C SER A 225 2.68 9.06 15.80
N VAL A 226 3.77 8.74 16.51
CA VAL A 226 4.32 9.59 17.57
C VAL A 226 4.79 10.94 17.01
N ARG A 227 5.49 10.94 15.88
CA ARG A 227 5.96 12.17 15.20
C ARG A 227 4.81 13.05 14.70
N ALA A 228 3.73 12.42 14.23
CA ALA A 228 2.53 13.11 13.76
C ALA A 228 1.66 13.63 14.91
N SER A 229 1.86 13.14 16.13
CA SER A 229 1.10 13.57 17.31
C SER A 229 1.26 15.06 17.56
N ARG A 230 0.16 15.70 17.97
CA ARG A 230 0.10 17.12 18.33
C ARG A 230 -0.56 17.27 19.68
N VAL A 231 -0.12 18.29 20.41
CA VAL A 231 -0.76 18.72 21.66
C VAL A 231 -2.20 19.13 21.37
N SER A 232 -3.16 18.52 22.07
CA SER A 232 -4.59 18.83 21.97
C SER A 232 -4.95 20.07 22.81
N SER A 233 -4.35 20.22 23.99
CA SER A 233 -4.50 21.39 24.86
C SER A 233 -3.35 21.45 25.87
N PHE A 234 -2.89 22.66 26.20
CA PHE A 234 -1.96 22.88 27.30
C PHE A 234 -2.75 23.07 28.60
N ILE A 235 -2.36 22.36 29.66
CA ILE A 235 -3.12 22.30 30.92
C ILE A 235 -2.45 23.14 32.01
N GLU A 236 -1.16 22.91 32.24
CA GLU A 236 -0.41 23.62 33.28
C GLU A 236 1.05 23.76 32.86
N GLU A 237 1.62 24.97 32.95
CA GLU A 237 3.02 25.19 32.52
C GLU A 237 4.04 24.65 33.52
N ASN A 238 3.71 24.67 34.82
CA ASN A 238 4.58 24.25 35.91
C ASN A 238 3.75 23.54 36.99
N PRO A 239 3.36 22.27 36.76
CA PRO A 239 2.56 21.50 37.71
C PRO A 239 3.28 21.33 39.04
N SER A 240 2.55 21.60 40.13
CA SER A 240 3.05 21.36 41.49
C SER A 240 3.04 19.88 41.89
N ASP A 241 2.10 19.09 41.34
CA ASP A 241 1.98 17.66 41.59
C ASP A 241 1.60 16.89 40.31
N LEU A 242 2.53 16.06 39.82
CA LEU A 242 2.34 15.22 38.66
C LEU A 242 1.40 14.03 38.92
N ALA A 243 1.15 13.65 40.18
CA ALA A 243 0.24 12.56 40.52
C ALA A 243 -1.21 12.92 40.18
N LEU A 244 -1.60 14.20 40.25
CA LEU A 244 -2.94 14.69 39.86
C LEU A 244 -3.29 14.37 38.40
N PHE A 245 -2.28 14.27 37.55
CA PHE A 245 -2.41 13.96 36.13
C PHE A 245 -2.13 12.48 35.81
N GLY A 246 -1.85 11.66 36.83
CA GLY A 246 -1.38 10.29 36.65
C GLY A 246 -0.02 10.20 35.96
N LEU A 247 0.84 11.22 36.06
CA LEU A 247 2.18 11.26 35.46
C LEU A 247 3.28 10.83 36.44
N ASN A 248 2.92 10.49 37.68
CA ASN A 248 3.81 9.95 38.69
C ASN A 248 3.08 8.90 39.57
N PRO A 249 3.14 7.60 39.23
CA PRO A 249 3.78 7.02 38.04
C PRO A 249 2.92 7.20 36.76
N PRO A 250 3.53 7.29 35.57
CA PRO A 250 2.81 7.32 34.29
C PRO A 250 2.20 5.96 33.94
N SER A 251 1.07 5.96 33.22
CA SER A 251 0.45 4.74 32.68
C SER A 251 1.23 4.17 31.50
N ILE A 252 1.78 5.06 30.66
CA ILE A 252 2.67 4.72 29.54
C ILE A 252 3.89 5.64 29.58
N GLN A 253 5.08 5.07 29.45
CA GLN A 253 6.32 5.81 29.22
C GLN A 253 7.00 5.27 27.97
N MET A 254 7.20 6.14 26.97
CA MET A 254 7.98 5.85 25.77
C MET A 254 9.31 6.59 25.86
N THR A 255 10.40 5.92 25.46
CA THR A 255 11.70 6.52 25.21
C THR A 255 12.14 6.16 23.80
N ILE A 256 12.53 7.15 23.00
CA ILE A 256 13.06 7.00 21.65
C ILE A 256 14.53 7.43 21.69
N GLN A 257 15.41 6.55 21.24
CA GLN A 257 16.83 6.83 21.08
C GLN A 257 17.15 6.98 19.58
N SER A 258 17.69 8.13 19.20
CA SER A 258 18.22 8.40 17.85
C SER A 258 19.74 8.53 17.91
N GLY A 259 20.45 7.60 17.26
CA GLY A 259 21.91 7.52 17.36
C GLY A 259 22.42 7.38 18.80
N LYS A 260 23.62 7.90 19.09
CA LYS A 260 24.30 7.66 20.38
C LYS A 260 23.86 8.56 21.55
N SER A 261 23.26 9.72 21.28
CA SER A 261 23.09 10.76 22.32
C SER A 261 21.76 11.50 22.29
N ASP A 262 20.92 11.34 21.27
CA ASP A 262 19.60 11.98 21.26
C ASP A 262 18.55 11.03 21.84
N SER A 263 18.11 11.33 23.05
CA SER A 263 17.08 10.58 23.76
C SER A 263 15.88 11.48 24.04
N GLN A 264 14.70 11.03 23.65
CA GLN A 264 13.44 11.74 23.84
C GLN A 264 12.45 10.84 24.57
N SER A 265 11.73 11.39 25.54
CA SER A 265 10.74 10.63 26.28
C SER A 265 9.38 11.31 26.29
N LEU A 266 8.35 10.48 26.27
CA LEU A 266 6.94 10.85 26.38
C LEU A 266 6.31 10.04 27.51
N LEU A 267 5.75 10.75 28.49
CA LEU A 267 4.99 10.20 29.59
C LEU A 267 3.51 10.49 29.34
N ILE A 268 2.67 9.49 29.51
CA ILE A 268 1.22 9.59 29.40
C ILE A 268 0.63 9.10 30.72
N GLY A 269 -0.31 9.87 31.25
CA GLY A 269 -0.94 9.64 32.53
C GLY A 269 -2.41 9.24 32.43
N ALA A 270 -3.23 9.81 33.30
CA ALA A 270 -4.65 9.54 33.38
C ALA A 270 -5.42 10.15 32.21
N GLN A 271 -6.59 9.57 31.92
CA GLN A 271 -7.54 10.17 30.99
C GLN A 271 -8.20 11.39 31.64
N SER A 272 -8.27 12.50 30.92
CA SER A 272 -8.98 13.70 31.33
C SER A 272 -10.50 13.49 31.21
N PRO A 273 -11.33 14.31 31.87
CA PRO A 273 -12.79 14.24 31.75
C PRO A 273 -13.32 14.37 30.31
N GLY A 274 -12.56 15.02 29.42
CA GLY A 274 -12.89 15.19 28.00
C GLY A 274 -12.48 14.01 27.11
N GLY A 275 -11.91 12.94 27.68
CA GLY A 275 -11.50 11.74 26.95
C GLY A 275 -10.07 11.77 26.40
N SER A 276 -9.42 12.93 26.32
CA SER A 276 -7.98 13.05 26.02
C SER A 276 -7.12 12.52 27.17
N TYR A 277 -5.81 12.36 26.97
CA TYR A 277 -4.91 11.87 28.02
C TYR A 277 -3.90 12.93 28.43
N TYR A 278 -3.68 13.11 29.73
CA TYR A 278 -2.62 13.98 30.21
C TYR A 278 -1.26 13.41 29.82
N ALA A 279 -0.35 14.27 29.42
CA ALA A 279 0.96 13.89 28.93
C ALA A 279 2.00 14.96 29.18
N LYS A 280 3.26 14.54 29.12
CA LYS A 280 4.45 15.36 29.34
C LYS A 280 5.63 14.79 28.59
N THR A 281 6.51 15.66 28.06
CA THR A 281 7.81 15.23 27.51
C THR A 281 8.90 15.30 28.57
N GLY A 282 9.98 14.53 28.42
CA GLY A 282 11.10 14.56 29.36
C GLY A 282 11.85 15.89 29.47
N LYS A 283 11.74 16.77 28.46
CA LYS A 283 12.48 18.04 28.40
C LYS A 283 11.72 19.24 28.96
N ALA A 284 10.39 19.27 28.84
CA ALA A 284 9.57 20.43 29.19
C ALA A 284 8.88 20.24 30.53
N ASN A 285 8.57 21.33 31.26
CA ASN A 285 7.88 21.30 32.56
C ASN A 285 6.34 21.25 32.47
N ASN A 286 5.78 21.65 31.34
CA ASN A 286 4.34 21.70 31.16
C ASN A 286 3.68 20.31 31.09
N VAL A 287 2.39 20.29 31.45
CA VAL A 287 1.45 19.19 31.22
C VAL A 287 0.48 19.63 30.14
N PHE A 288 0.25 18.74 29.20
CA PHE A 288 -0.67 18.92 28.10
C PHE A 288 -1.56 17.69 27.93
N THR A 289 -2.48 17.73 26.98
CA THR A 289 -3.30 16.59 26.60
C THR A 289 -2.99 16.09 25.20
N LEU A 290 -3.20 14.80 24.99
CA LEU A 290 -3.07 14.10 23.72
C LEU A 290 -4.36 13.41 23.31
N ASP A 291 -4.54 13.27 22.00
CA ASP A 291 -5.64 12.53 21.40
C ASP A 291 -5.61 11.04 21.79
N PRO A 292 -6.76 10.37 21.98
CA PRO A 292 -6.80 8.94 22.29
C PRO A 292 -6.09 8.04 21.26
N GLY A 293 -5.99 8.47 20.00
CA GLY A 293 -5.35 7.71 18.92
C GLY A 293 -3.88 7.40 19.16
N ILE A 294 -3.11 8.33 19.73
CA ILE A 294 -1.70 8.05 20.07
C ILE A 294 -1.59 7.07 21.24
N VAL A 295 -2.51 7.12 22.20
CA VAL A 295 -2.57 6.15 23.31
C VAL A 295 -2.90 4.76 22.78
N ALA A 296 -3.83 4.64 21.84
CA ALA A 296 -4.13 3.37 21.18
C ALA A 296 -2.90 2.81 20.42
N ALA A 297 -2.15 3.65 19.70
CA ALA A 297 -0.93 3.24 19.01
C ALA A 297 0.15 2.75 19.98
N LEU A 298 0.34 3.44 21.12
CA LEU A 298 1.28 3.05 22.17
C LEU A 298 0.78 1.86 23.00
N SER A 299 -0.51 1.53 22.96
CA SER A 299 -1.06 0.38 23.70
C SER A 299 -0.83 -0.96 23.00
N LYS A 300 -0.38 -0.96 21.73
CA LYS A 300 -0.02 -2.18 20.99
C LYS A 300 0.95 -3.07 21.80
N GLY A 301 0.72 -4.37 21.76
CA GLY A 301 1.49 -5.38 22.48
C GLY A 301 2.74 -5.83 21.73
N GLU A 302 3.52 -6.70 22.36
CA GLU A 302 4.72 -7.32 21.77
C GLU A 302 4.39 -8.05 20.44
N LEU A 303 3.26 -8.75 20.42
CA LEU A 303 2.78 -9.51 19.27
C LEU A 303 2.45 -8.66 18.04
N ASP A 304 2.09 -7.38 18.22
CA ASP A 304 1.74 -6.47 17.12
C ASP A 304 2.96 -6.06 16.29
N PHE A 305 4.16 -6.22 16.84
CA PHE A 305 5.42 -5.79 16.21
C PHE A 305 6.26 -6.98 15.71
N LEU A 306 5.79 -8.22 15.84
CA LEU A 306 6.53 -9.40 15.36
C LEU A 306 6.54 -9.48 13.83
N ASP A 307 7.65 -9.92 13.25
CA ASP A 307 7.81 -10.11 11.80
C ASP A 307 6.71 -11.02 11.23
N LYS A 308 5.97 -10.51 10.25
CA LYS A 308 4.79 -11.19 9.70
C LYS A 308 5.09 -12.13 8.53
N ALA A 309 6.35 -12.41 8.18
CA ALA A 309 6.64 -13.38 7.12
C ALA A 309 6.25 -14.80 7.56
N LEU A 310 5.52 -15.57 6.75
CA LEU A 310 5.13 -16.93 7.16
C LEU A 310 6.36 -17.86 7.24
N LEU A 311 7.16 -17.94 6.18
CA LEU A 311 8.41 -18.69 6.12
C LEU A 311 9.49 -17.87 5.41
N GLU A 312 10.74 -18.00 5.85
CA GLU A 312 11.91 -17.42 5.18
C GLU A 312 12.75 -18.53 4.54
N PHE A 313 12.87 -18.50 3.21
CA PHE A 313 13.69 -19.45 2.44
C PHE A 313 14.06 -18.89 1.06
N LYS A 314 15.01 -19.58 0.41
CA LYS A 314 15.40 -19.35 -0.98
C LYS A 314 14.81 -20.43 -1.87
N GLU A 315 14.13 -20.05 -2.95
CA GLU A 315 13.45 -20.98 -3.88
C GLU A 315 14.43 -22.00 -4.47
N GLU A 316 15.63 -21.53 -4.81
CA GLU A 316 16.70 -22.34 -5.38
C GLU A 316 17.22 -23.42 -4.42
N ASP A 317 17.01 -23.27 -3.11
CA ASP A 317 17.49 -24.19 -2.08
C ASP A 317 16.45 -25.22 -1.66
N VAL A 318 15.18 -25.06 -2.04
CA VAL A 318 14.13 -26.05 -1.77
C VAL A 318 14.32 -27.26 -2.66
N VAL A 319 14.44 -28.44 -2.08
CA VAL A 319 14.59 -29.73 -2.79
C VAL A 319 13.39 -30.65 -2.62
N GLU A 320 12.62 -30.49 -1.54
CA GLU A 320 11.42 -31.27 -1.27
C GLU A 320 10.30 -30.39 -0.71
N LEU A 321 9.07 -30.73 -1.04
CA LEU A 321 7.84 -30.20 -0.47
C LEU A 321 6.95 -31.36 -0.03
N HIS A 322 6.40 -31.23 1.17
CA HIS A 322 5.41 -32.14 1.72
C HIS A 322 4.14 -31.36 2.05
N LEU A 323 3.01 -31.78 1.49
CA LEU A 323 1.70 -31.21 1.77
C LEU A 323 0.76 -32.32 2.24
N ALA A 324 0.25 -32.19 3.45
CA ALA A 324 -0.82 -33.02 3.99
C ALA A 324 -2.06 -32.16 4.21
N HIS A 325 -3.12 -32.38 3.42
CA HIS A 325 -4.40 -31.68 3.59
C HIS A 325 -5.55 -32.41 2.90
N ASN A 326 -6.77 -32.26 3.41
CA ASN A 326 -7.99 -32.81 2.79
C ASN A 326 -7.93 -34.32 2.48
N GLY A 327 -7.15 -35.09 3.25
CA GLY A 327 -6.92 -36.52 3.01
C GLY A 327 -5.90 -36.85 1.92
N GLU A 328 -5.33 -35.85 1.24
CA GLU A 328 -4.18 -36.00 0.36
C GLU A 328 -2.88 -35.89 1.16
N ASP A 329 -1.91 -36.73 0.78
CA ASP A 329 -0.54 -36.72 1.30
C ASP A 329 0.43 -36.67 0.09
N ILE A 330 0.93 -35.47 -0.19
CA ILE A 330 1.64 -35.16 -1.44
C ILE A 330 3.10 -34.88 -1.11
N HIS A 331 3.98 -35.71 -1.68
CA HIS A 331 5.42 -35.51 -1.64
C HIS A 331 5.93 -35.15 -3.03
N ILE A 332 6.65 -34.02 -3.12
CA ILE A 332 7.24 -33.51 -4.35
C ILE A 332 8.72 -33.26 -4.10
N GLN A 333 9.59 -33.80 -4.95
CA GLN A 333 11.03 -33.60 -4.87
C GLN A 333 11.58 -33.08 -6.20
N ARG A 334 12.70 -32.36 -6.17
CA ARG A 334 13.44 -32.06 -7.40
C ARG A 334 13.94 -33.35 -8.03
N ASP A 335 13.89 -33.41 -9.37
CA ASP A 335 14.39 -34.57 -10.09
C ASP A 335 15.92 -34.70 -9.94
N ASN A 336 16.38 -35.94 -9.72
CA ASN A 336 17.80 -36.23 -9.49
C ASN A 336 18.69 -36.01 -10.72
N SER A 337 18.12 -36.13 -11.92
CA SER A 337 18.83 -35.99 -13.21
C SER A 337 18.76 -34.57 -13.76
N ASP A 338 17.65 -33.87 -13.54
CA ASP A 338 17.46 -32.47 -13.92
C ASP A 338 16.79 -31.68 -12.78
N GLN A 339 17.61 -30.98 -12.00
CA GLN A 339 17.13 -30.20 -10.85
C GLN A 339 16.17 -29.06 -11.23
N THR A 340 15.94 -28.78 -12.51
CA THR A 340 14.93 -27.82 -12.96
C THR A 340 13.52 -28.42 -13.05
N LEU A 341 13.39 -29.75 -12.92
CA LEU A 341 12.14 -30.49 -12.94
C LEU A 341 11.76 -30.96 -11.53
N TRP A 342 10.46 -31.17 -11.36
CA TRP A 342 9.87 -31.68 -10.12
C TRP A 342 9.23 -33.04 -10.39
N GLU A 343 9.35 -33.94 -9.43
CA GLU A 343 8.74 -35.26 -9.43
C GLU A 343 7.85 -35.40 -8.21
N ILE A 344 6.60 -35.82 -8.43
CA ILE A 344 5.69 -36.22 -7.36
C ILE A 344 6.01 -37.68 -7.06
N THR A 345 6.35 -37.99 -5.81
CA THR A 345 6.67 -39.35 -5.35
C THR A 345 5.49 -40.02 -4.66
N GLN A 346 4.59 -39.24 -4.06
CA GLN A 346 3.37 -39.72 -3.40
C GLN A 346 2.16 -38.83 -3.70
N PRO A 347 0.93 -39.39 -3.71
CA PRO A 347 0.60 -40.81 -3.54
C PRO A 347 0.85 -41.64 -4.81
N VAL A 348 1.06 -41.00 -5.97
CA VAL A 348 1.32 -41.67 -7.25
C VAL A 348 2.48 -41.01 -7.95
N LYS A 349 3.49 -41.82 -8.31
CA LYS A 349 4.69 -41.36 -9.00
C LYS A 349 4.33 -40.70 -10.34
N SER A 350 4.64 -39.41 -10.48
CA SER A 350 4.33 -38.63 -11.70
C SER A 350 5.21 -37.39 -11.81
N LYS A 351 5.24 -36.76 -13.00
CA LYS A 351 5.95 -35.48 -13.17
C LYS A 351 5.16 -34.35 -12.50
N GLY A 352 5.84 -33.51 -11.74
CA GLY A 352 5.30 -32.26 -11.21
C GLY A 352 5.28 -31.17 -12.29
N ASP A 353 4.30 -30.28 -12.23
CA ASP A 353 4.26 -29.10 -13.07
C ASP A 353 5.23 -28.04 -12.52
N LYS A 354 6.25 -27.72 -13.31
CA LYS A 354 7.30 -26.77 -12.92
C LYS A 354 6.74 -25.38 -12.61
N SER A 355 5.77 -24.91 -13.38
CA SER A 355 5.19 -23.58 -13.22
C SER A 355 4.28 -23.53 -12.00
N ALA A 356 3.49 -24.59 -11.76
CA ALA A 356 2.61 -24.69 -10.60
C ALA A 356 3.40 -24.75 -9.29
N VAL A 357 4.45 -25.58 -9.21
CA VAL A 357 5.32 -25.66 -8.01
C VAL A 357 6.02 -24.32 -7.76
N LYS A 358 6.58 -23.70 -8.82
CA LYS A 358 7.19 -22.36 -8.69
C LYS A 358 6.20 -21.31 -8.19
N SER A 359 4.99 -21.28 -8.76
CA SER A 359 3.94 -20.36 -8.32
C SER A 359 3.57 -20.58 -6.86
N MET A 360 3.47 -21.83 -6.40
CA MET A 360 3.18 -22.14 -4.99
C MET A 360 4.31 -21.70 -4.05
N LEU A 361 5.58 -21.90 -4.44
CA LEU A 361 6.73 -21.42 -3.67
C LEU A 361 6.74 -19.90 -3.55
N ASN A 362 6.37 -19.18 -4.62
CA ASN A 362 6.20 -17.73 -4.58
C ASN A 362 5.06 -17.31 -3.65
N ASP A 363 3.88 -17.93 -3.76
CA ASP A 363 2.74 -17.67 -2.88
C ASP A 363 3.11 -17.89 -1.40
N LEU A 364 3.91 -18.92 -1.11
CA LEU A 364 4.37 -19.24 0.24
C LEU A 364 5.41 -18.23 0.76
N LYS A 365 6.30 -17.72 -0.10
CA LYS A 365 7.26 -16.65 0.24
C LYS A 365 6.58 -15.31 0.49
N GLU A 366 5.51 -15.04 -0.26
CA GLU A 366 4.69 -13.83 -0.13
C GLU A 366 3.66 -13.92 1.01
N ALA A 367 3.38 -15.12 1.51
CA ALA A 367 2.44 -15.33 2.59
C ALA A 367 2.83 -14.51 3.84
N ARG A 368 1.81 -13.87 4.43
CA ARG A 368 1.94 -13.06 5.63
C ARG A 368 0.99 -13.54 6.72
N ILE A 369 1.51 -13.54 7.93
CA ILE A 369 0.74 -13.69 9.15
C ILE A 369 -0.16 -12.47 9.30
N THR A 370 -1.46 -12.72 9.51
CA THR A 370 -2.46 -11.64 9.66
C THR A 370 -2.45 -11.06 11.07
N ALA A 371 -2.34 -11.93 12.06
CA ALA A 371 -2.25 -11.56 13.47
C ALA A 371 -1.59 -12.69 14.26
N TYR A 372 -0.84 -12.33 15.29
CA TYR A 372 -0.39 -13.27 16.32
C TYR A 372 -1.47 -13.38 17.40
N ILE A 373 -1.81 -14.59 17.81
CA ILE A 373 -2.94 -14.88 18.70
C ILE A 373 -2.46 -15.15 20.13
N SER A 374 -1.46 -16.03 20.28
CA SER A 374 -0.95 -16.43 21.59
C SER A 374 0.46 -16.98 21.47
N ALA A 375 1.30 -16.75 22.49
CA ALA A 375 2.60 -17.41 22.62
C ALA A 375 2.53 -18.71 23.47
N ASN A 376 1.34 -19.06 23.97
CA ASN A 376 1.15 -20.16 24.91
C ASN A 376 0.91 -21.50 24.19
N SER A 377 1.76 -22.49 24.47
CA SER A 377 1.65 -23.84 23.90
C SER A 377 0.39 -24.59 24.33
N ALA A 378 -0.26 -24.22 25.44
CA ALA A 378 -1.53 -24.80 25.86
C ALA A 378 -2.66 -24.54 24.85
N ASP A 379 -2.57 -23.45 24.07
CA ASP A 379 -3.59 -23.03 23.11
C ASP A 379 -3.53 -23.82 21.79
N LEU A 380 -2.52 -24.68 21.60
CA LEU A 380 -2.42 -25.50 20.39
C LEU A 380 -3.64 -26.42 20.24
N LYS A 381 -4.14 -27.00 21.34
CA LYS A 381 -5.29 -27.90 21.29
C LYS A 381 -6.61 -27.15 21.06
N SER A 382 -6.78 -25.97 21.68
CA SER A 382 -8.00 -25.16 21.54
C SER A 382 -8.18 -24.57 20.14
N HIS A 383 -7.09 -24.49 19.37
CA HIS A 383 -7.11 -24.03 17.98
C HIS A 383 -6.99 -25.17 16.95
N GLY A 384 -7.14 -26.43 17.37
CA GLY A 384 -7.07 -27.59 16.47
C GLY A 384 -5.71 -27.81 15.82
N LEU A 385 -4.62 -27.38 16.47
CA LEU A 385 -3.23 -27.58 16.01
C LEU A 385 -2.62 -28.89 16.55
N ASN A 386 -3.35 -29.61 17.40
CA ASN A 386 -2.95 -30.90 17.93
C ASN A 386 -4.18 -31.84 18.11
N PRO A 387 -4.50 -32.69 17.10
CA PRO A 387 -3.82 -32.86 15.82
C PRO A 387 -4.16 -31.74 14.81
N PRO A 388 -3.23 -31.36 13.90
CA PRO A 388 -3.48 -30.35 12.88
C PRO A 388 -4.35 -30.88 11.73
N GLN A 389 -5.10 -29.99 11.08
CA GLN A 389 -5.93 -30.29 9.90
C GLN A 389 -5.13 -30.28 8.60
N LYS A 390 -4.10 -29.42 8.51
CA LYS A 390 -3.19 -29.33 7.36
C LYS A 390 -1.75 -29.13 7.81
N ARG A 391 -0.81 -29.57 6.98
CA ARG A 391 0.63 -29.41 7.23
C ARG A 391 1.37 -29.17 5.92
N LEU A 392 2.28 -28.20 5.92
CA LEU A 392 3.21 -27.97 4.81
C LEU A 392 4.62 -27.92 5.36
N THR A 393 5.51 -28.70 4.76
CA THR A 393 6.95 -28.73 5.08
C THR A 393 7.77 -28.57 3.82
N LEU A 394 8.83 -27.75 3.90
CA LEU A 394 9.86 -27.60 2.88
C LEU A 394 11.17 -28.16 3.42
N THR A 395 11.88 -28.92 2.60
CA THR A 395 13.23 -29.41 2.92
C THR A 395 14.24 -28.71 2.00
N SER A 396 15.29 -28.15 2.60
CA SER A 396 16.37 -27.51 1.84
C SER A 396 17.46 -28.50 1.39
N LYS A 397 18.37 -28.08 0.50
CA LYS A 397 19.58 -28.85 0.13
C LYS A 397 20.43 -29.26 1.34
N GLU A 398 20.41 -28.47 2.41
CA GLU A 398 21.12 -28.73 3.67
C GLU A 398 20.33 -29.65 4.61
N LYS A 399 19.20 -30.22 4.15
CA LYS A 399 18.27 -31.05 4.93
C LYS A 399 17.64 -30.31 6.12
N LYS A 400 17.59 -28.98 6.07
CA LYS A 400 16.84 -28.20 7.03
C LYS A 400 15.36 -28.24 6.64
N GLU A 401 14.52 -28.64 7.58
CA GLU A 401 13.07 -28.60 7.44
C GLU A 401 12.51 -27.32 8.06
N ILE A 402 11.66 -26.64 7.29
CA ILE A 402 10.83 -25.53 7.77
C ILE A 402 9.40 -25.76 7.31
N GLY A 403 8.43 -25.32 8.10
CA GLY A 403 7.04 -25.59 7.76
C GLY A 403 6.09 -24.96 8.73
N PHE A 404 4.81 -25.24 8.53
CA PHE A 404 3.76 -24.82 9.44
C PHE A 404 2.60 -25.82 9.43
N LYS A 405 1.89 -25.84 10.55
CA LYS A 405 0.67 -26.60 10.79
C LYS A 405 -0.51 -25.65 10.81
N VAL A 406 -1.64 -26.11 10.31
CA VAL A 406 -2.90 -25.36 10.25
C VAL A 406 -3.96 -26.15 11.00
N GLY A 407 -4.68 -25.46 11.87
CA GLY A 407 -5.74 -26.01 12.69
C GLY A 407 -7.11 -25.53 12.24
N GLU A 408 -7.97 -25.23 13.20
CA GLU A 408 -9.35 -24.82 12.95
C GLU A 408 -9.46 -23.47 12.23
N GLN A 409 -10.53 -23.34 11.46
CA GLN A 409 -10.94 -22.08 10.85
C GLN A 409 -11.71 -21.23 11.87
N SER A 410 -11.54 -19.92 11.86
CA SER A 410 -12.34 -19.00 12.67
C SER A 410 -13.83 -19.12 12.36
N ASN A 411 -14.68 -18.77 13.34
CA ASN A 411 -16.14 -18.85 13.20
C ASN A 411 -16.69 -18.04 12.01
N ASP A 412 -16.04 -16.91 11.67
CA ASP A 412 -16.40 -16.06 10.52
C ASP A 412 -15.82 -16.56 9.19
N LYS A 413 -15.10 -17.69 9.20
CA LYS A 413 -14.45 -18.34 8.05
C LYS A 413 -13.43 -17.47 7.31
N LYS A 414 -12.91 -16.42 7.95
CA LYS A 414 -11.93 -15.53 7.31
C LYS A 414 -10.50 -16.03 7.47
N VAL A 415 -10.17 -16.61 8.61
CA VAL A 415 -8.80 -17.01 8.93
C VAL A 415 -8.73 -18.47 9.42
N TYR A 416 -7.55 -19.05 9.33
CA TYR A 416 -7.19 -20.30 10.00
C TYR A 416 -6.15 -20.01 11.08
N TYR A 417 -6.23 -20.73 12.19
CA TYR A 417 -5.16 -20.75 13.17
C TYR A 417 -4.02 -21.64 12.69
N ALA A 418 -2.79 -21.21 12.92
CA ALA A 418 -1.59 -21.89 12.46
C ALA A 418 -0.43 -21.71 13.44
N VAL A 419 0.56 -22.60 13.35
CA VAL A 419 1.83 -22.52 14.08
C VAL A 419 2.96 -22.98 13.18
N ARG A 420 4.12 -22.32 13.24
CA ARG A 420 5.32 -22.80 12.53
C ARG A 420 5.82 -24.09 13.19
N GLU A 421 6.48 -24.94 12.41
CA GLU A 421 7.10 -26.14 12.95
C GLU A 421 8.15 -25.78 14.01
N MET A 422 8.16 -26.53 15.11
CA MET A 422 9.04 -26.33 16.27
C MET A 422 8.84 -25.01 17.05
N GLU A 423 7.82 -24.21 16.73
CA GLU A 423 7.43 -23.02 17.49
C GLU A 423 6.15 -23.26 18.30
N SER A 424 5.87 -22.39 19.28
CA SER A 424 4.64 -22.43 20.10
C SER A 424 3.72 -21.23 19.88
N THR A 425 4.12 -20.25 19.08
CA THR A 425 3.34 -19.04 18.85
C THR A 425 2.24 -19.31 17.82
N VAL A 426 0.99 -19.28 18.28
CA VAL A 426 -0.20 -19.39 17.44
C VAL A 426 -0.44 -18.07 16.72
N PHE A 427 -0.70 -18.15 15.43
CA PHE A 427 -1.03 -17.02 14.58
C PHE A 427 -2.19 -17.34 13.64
N ALA A 428 -2.73 -16.31 13.00
CA ALA A 428 -3.80 -16.41 12.03
C ALA A 428 -3.28 -16.21 10.59
N LEU A 429 -3.73 -17.06 9.68
CA LEU A 429 -3.51 -16.94 8.24
C LEU A 429 -4.85 -16.74 7.52
N SER A 430 -4.88 -15.88 6.49
CA SER A 430 -6.10 -15.70 5.72
C SER A 430 -6.51 -16.98 5.00
N SER A 431 -7.81 -17.21 4.85
CA SER A 431 -8.32 -18.36 4.09
C SER A 431 -7.85 -18.34 2.64
N GLU A 432 -7.67 -17.15 2.05
CA GLU A 432 -7.09 -16.97 0.73
C GLU A 432 -5.65 -17.49 0.66
N THR A 433 -4.82 -17.13 1.64
CA THR A 433 -3.44 -17.62 1.75
C THR A 433 -3.43 -19.15 1.84
N ILE A 434 -4.25 -19.73 2.70
CA ILE A 434 -4.35 -21.19 2.86
C ILE A 434 -4.76 -21.87 1.53
N ASN A 435 -5.73 -21.32 0.82
CA ASN A 435 -6.19 -21.88 -0.46
C ASN A 435 -5.15 -21.76 -1.58
N LYS A 436 -4.30 -20.73 -1.56
CA LYS A 436 -3.20 -20.55 -2.54
C LYS A 436 -2.04 -21.52 -2.33
N VAL A 437 -1.70 -21.81 -1.07
CA VAL A 437 -0.51 -22.62 -0.72
C VAL A 437 -0.80 -24.11 -0.56
N PHE A 438 -2.03 -24.51 -0.19
CA PHE A 438 -2.45 -25.92 -0.14
C PHE A 438 -3.17 -26.31 -1.43
N ARG A 439 -2.39 -26.72 -2.43
CA ARG A 439 -2.87 -27.08 -3.78
C ARG A 439 -3.07 -28.59 -3.89
N SER A 440 -4.08 -29.00 -4.66
CA SER A 440 -4.37 -30.42 -4.86
C SER A 440 -3.26 -31.14 -5.63
N LEU A 441 -3.21 -32.48 -5.51
CA LEU A 441 -2.31 -33.31 -6.31
C LEU A 441 -2.45 -33.03 -7.81
N ASN A 442 -3.69 -32.83 -8.27
CA ASN A 442 -3.96 -32.57 -9.68
C ASN A 442 -3.36 -31.22 -10.11
N ASP A 443 -3.45 -30.17 -9.29
CA ASP A 443 -2.91 -28.85 -9.61
C ASP A 443 -1.38 -28.80 -9.67
N LEU A 444 -0.72 -29.66 -8.90
CA LEU A 444 0.74 -29.75 -8.84
C LEU A 444 1.33 -30.72 -9.87
N ARG A 445 0.50 -31.55 -10.52
CA ARG A 445 0.92 -32.53 -11.52
C ARG A 445 1.03 -31.90 -12.90
N ASN A 446 2.04 -32.32 -13.68
CA ASN A 446 2.12 -32.00 -15.09
C ASN A 446 0.99 -32.70 -15.86
N LYS A 447 0.07 -31.91 -16.42
CA LYS A 447 -1.13 -32.41 -17.10
C LYS A 447 -0.95 -32.71 -18.59
N LYS A 448 0.23 -32.42 -19.17
CA LYS A 448 0.47 -32.62 -20.61
C LYS A 448 0.52 -34.10 -20.97
N LEU A 449 -0.25 -34.49 -21.99
CA LEU A 449 -0.27 -35.87 -22.47
C LEU A 449 0.88 -36.18 -23.43
N LEU A 450 1.19 -35.26 -24.36
CA LEU A 450 2.29 -35.40 -25.31
C LEU A 450 3.30 -34.28 -25.13
N SER A 451 4.57 -34.58 -25.39
CA SER A 451 5.66 -33.60 -25.37
C SER A 451 6.61 -33.89 -26.53
N PHE A 452 6.67 -32.98 -27.49
CA PHE A 452 7.48 -33.10 -28.70
C PHE A 452 7.86 -31.72 -29.23
N LYS A 453 8.92 -31.66 -30.04
CA LYS A 453 9.25 -30.43 -30.79
C LYS A 453 8.45 -30.44 -32.08
N MET A 454 7.70 -29.37 -32.35
CA MET A 454 6.85 -29.30 -33.55
C MET A 454 7.67 -29.41 -34.85
N ASP A 455 8.87 -28.86 -34.87
CA ASP A 455 9.76 -28.89 -36.05
C ASP A 455 10.32 -30.29 -36.35
N ASP A 456 10.28 -31.20 -35.37
CA ASP A 456 10.70 -32.60 -35.56
C ASP A 456 9.59 -33.43 -36.23
N VAL A 457 8.34 -32.95 -36.24
CA VAL A 457 7.20 -33.68 -36.79
C VAL A 457 7.18 -33.57 -38.32
N ALA A 458 7.18 -34.72 -39.00
CA ALA A 458 7.12 -34.81 -40.46
C ALA A 458 5.86 -35.48 -40.99
N LYS A 459 5.13 -36.20 -40.13
CA LYS A 459 3.91 -36.93 -40.48
C LYS A 459 2.89 -36.86 -39.34
N ILE A 460 1.62 -36.64 -39.69
CA ILE A 460 0.47 -36.70 -38.79
C ILE A 460 -0.51 -37.72 -39.37
N THR A 461 -0.93 -38.70 -38.57
CA THR A 461 -1.91 -39.70 -38.96
C THR A 461 -3.11 -39.61 -38.02
N ILE A 462 -4.30 -39.34 -38.54
CA ILE A 462 -5.55 -39.30 -37.77
C ILE A 462 -6.43 -40.42 -38.31
N GLN A 463 -6.62 -41.47 -37.52
CA GLN A 463 -7.41 -42.64 -37.86
C GLN A 463 -8.72 -42.63 -37.08
N TYR A 464 -9.83 -42.47 -37.80
CA TYR A 464 -11.19 -42.72 -37.33
C TYR A 464 -11.64 -44.13 -37.76
N PRO A 465 -12.75 -44.67 -37.22
CA PRO A 465 -13.23 -46.02 -37.59
C PRO A 465 -13.40 -46.24 -39.10
N GLU A 466 -13.92 -45.24 -39.82
CA GLU A 466 -14.26 -45.36 -41.26
C GLU A 466 -13.29 -44.61 -42.19
N LYS A 467 -12.32 -43.85 -41.66
CA LYS A 467 -11.52 -42.90 -42.46
C LYS A 467 -10.18 -42.60 -41.82
N THR A 468 -9.15 -42.48 -42.66
CA THR A 468 -7.80 -42.09 -42.25
C THR A 468 -7.36 -40.83 -42.98
N PHE A 469 -6.82 -39.88 -42.22
CA PHE A 469 -6.13 -38.71 -42.75
C PHE A 469 -4.64 -38.87 -42.52
N GLU A 470 -3.86 -38.82 -43.59
CA GLU A 470 -2.40 -38.86 -43.52
C GLU A 470 -1.84 -37.56 -44.06
N LEU A 471 -1.25 -36.75 -43.19
CA LEU A 471 -0.55 -35.53 -43.58
C LEU A 471 0.95 -35.75 -43.54
N LYS A 472 1.66 -35.24 -44.54
CA LYS A 472 3.12 -35.23 -44.61
C LYS A 472 3.61 -33.83 -44.97
N GLY A 473 4.58 -33.34 -44.22
CA GLY A 473 5.05 -31.98 -44.38
C GLY A 473 6.14 -31.59 -43.40
N ALA A 474 6.62 -30.35 -43.53
CA ALA A 474 7.54 -29.73 -42.57
C ALA A 474 7.34 -28.22 -42.58
N GLY A 475 7.46 -27.59 -41.41
CA GLY A 475 7.16 -26.16 -41.25
C GLY A 475 5.75 -25.82 -41.71
N GLU A 476 5.63 -24.90 -42.66
CA GLU A 476 4.33 -24.48 -43.22
C GLU A 476 3.88 -25.31 -44.44
N ASN A 477 4.74 -26.21 -44.96
CA ASN A 477 4.50 -26.94 -46.19
C ASN A 477 3.96 -28.34 -45.89
N TRP A 478 2.64 -28.46 -45.77
CA TRP A 478 1.96 -29.73 -45.53
C TRP A 478 1.10 -30.15 -46.72
N SER A 479 1.07 -31.46 -46.95
CA SER A 479 0.22 -32.11 -47.95
C SER A 479 -0.60 -33.20 -47.28
N LEU A 480 -1.84 -33.39 -47.74
CA LEU A 480 -2.68 -34.52 -47.37
C LEU A 480 -2.46 -35.63 -48.41
N LEU A 481 -2.15 -36.84 -47.95
CA LEU A 481 -1.94 -38.03 -48.79
C LEU A 481 -3.20 -38.90 -48.85
N GLN A 482 -3.96 -38.98 -47.75
CA GLN A 482 -5.20 -39.75 -47.63
C GLN A 482 -6.29 -38.95 -46.92
N PRO A 483 -7.58 -39.20 -47.20
CA PRO A 483 -8.08 -40.18 -48.19
C PRO A 483 -8.08 -39.64 -49.62
N GLU A 484 -8.09 -38.32 -49.79
CA GLU A 484 -7.95 -37.65 -51.08
C GLU A 484 -6.72 -36.73 -51.06
N PRO A 485 -5.80 -36.83 -52.02
CA PRO A 485 -4.59 -36.02 -52.00
C PRO A 485 -4.87 -34.50 -52.11
N VAL A 486 -4.33 -33.72 -51.18
CA VAL A 486 -4.32 -32.25 -51.22
C VAL A 486 -2.87 -31.79 -51.22
N LYS A 487 -2.41 -31.22 -52.34
CA LYS A 487 -0.99 -30.85 -52.55
C LYS A 487 -0.49 -29.79 -51.56
N LYS A 488 -1.37 -28.88 -51.14
CA LYS A 488 -1.05 -27.78 -50.23
C LYS A 488 -2.20 -27.59 -49.24
N VAL A 489 -2.03 -28.13 -48.04
CA VAL A 489 -2.91 -27.86 -46.90
C VAL A 489 -2.59 -26.47 -46.37
N LYS A 490 -3.59 -25.71 -45.93
CA LYS A 490 -3.36 -24.40 -45.35
C LYS A 490 -2.49 -24.50 -44.09
N PRO A 491 -1.47 -23.62 -43.91
CA PRO A 491 -0.51 -23.74 -42.81
C PRO A 491 -1.13 -23.76 -41.41
N PHE A 492 -2.26 -23.06 -41.19
CA PHE A 492 -2.91 -23.04 -39.89
C PHE A 492 -3.43 -24.41 -39.46
N ILE A 493 -3.90 -25.27 -40.40
CA ILE A 493 -4.53 -26.55 -40.04
C ILE A 493 -3.52 -27.49 -39.39
N SER A 494 -2.35 -27.69 -40.01
CA SER A 494 -1.30 -28.54 -39.43
C SER A 494 -0.72 -27.91 -38.17
N LYS A 495 -0.55 -26.59 -38.15
CA LYS A 495 -0.11 -25.86 -36.96
C LYS A 495 -1.08 -26.03 -35.78
N ASP A 496 -2.37 -25.93 -36.01
CA ASP A 496 -3.41 -26.02 -34.99
C ASP A 496 -3.51 -27.45 -34.43
N ILE A 497 -3.41 -28.48 -35.29
CA ILE A 497 -3.31 -29.88 -34.83
C ILE A 497 -2.09 -30.08 -33.93
N LEU A 498 -0.90 -29.67 -34.39
CA LEU A 498 0.33 -29.84 -33.62
C LEU A 498 0.32 -29.02 -32.32
N TRP A 499 -0.21 -27.80 -32.37
CA TRP A 499 -0.38 -26.92 -31.21
C TRP A 499 -1.35 -27.52 -30.20
N THR A 500 -2.47 -28.06 -30.67
CA THR A 500 -3.46 -28.74 -29.85
C THR A 500 -2.85 -29.95 -29.15
N LEU A 501 -2.17 -30.84 -29.88
CA LEU A 501 -1.55 -32.03 -29.30
C LEU A 501 -0.44 -31.70 -28.29
N ASN A 502 0.35 -30.65 -28.54
CA ASN A 502 1.45 -30.25 -27.66
C ASN A 502 1.00 -29.47 -26.41
N ASN A 503 -0.22 -28.93 -26.41
CA ASN A 503 -0.84 -28.24 -25.28
C ASN A 503 -2.06 -28.99 -24.73
N LEU A 504 -2.23 -30.25 -25.14
CA LEU A 504 -3.30 -31.10 -24.65
C LEU A 504 -3.02 -31.47 -23.20
N GLU A 505 -3.89 -30.97 -22.33
CA GLU A 505 -3.89 -31.27 -20.91
C GLU A 505 -5.14 -32.06 -20.54
N PHE A 506 -4.97 -33.05 -19.67
CA PHE A 506 -6.11 -33.72 -19.05
C PHE A 506 -6.65 -32.90 -17.87
N ASP A 507 -7.96 -32.96 -17.64
CA ASP A 507 -8.57 -32.34 -16.47
C ASP A 507 -8.48 -33.27 -15.25
N GLU A 508 -8.78 -34.55 -15.46
CA GLU A 508 -8.87 -35.56 -14.40
C GLU A 508 -8.39 -36.94 -14.92
N MET A 509 -8.13 -37.85 -13.99
CA MET A 509 -7.85 -39.25 -14.32
C MET A 509 -9.15 -39.98 -14.66
N GLY A 510 -9.12 -40.76 -15.75
CA GLY A 510 -10.23 -41.60 -16.16
C GLY A 510 -10.09 -43.05 -15.66
N SER A 511 -11.22 -43.75 -15.55
CA SER A 511 -11.23 -45.21 -15.37
C SER A 511 -10.97 -45.91 -16.70
N SER A 512 -10.21 -47.01 -16.68
CA SER A 512 -10.02 -47.85 -17.87
C SER A 512 -11.30 -48.58 -18.27
N ALA A 513 -12.12 -48.98 -17.30
CA ALA A 513 -13.36 -49.70 -17.53
C ALA A 513 -14.37 -48.81 -18.27
N GLY A 514 -14.82 -49.27 -19.45
CA GLY A 514 -15.82 -48.55 -20.25
C GLY A 514 -15.29 -47.33 -21.00
N SER A 515 -13.99 -47.01 -20.90
CA SER A 515 -13.36 -45.85 -21.56
C SER A 515 -13.40 -45.91 -23.08
N GLY A 516 -13.39 -47.11 -23.66
CA GLY A 516 -13.37 -47.33 -25.11
C GLY A 516 -12.05 -46.96 -25.79
N VAL A 517 -10.94 -46.81 -25.05
CA VAL A 517 -9.61 -46.57 -25.62
C VAL A 517 -9.02 -47.81 -26.33
N ASP A 518 -9.56 -49.00 -26.03
CA ASP A 518 -9.29 -50.26 -26.71
C ASP A 518 -9.88 -50.30 -28.14
N LYS A 519 -10.96 -49.56 -28.37
CA LYS A 519 -11.58 -49.31 -29.67
C LYS A 519 -11.78 -47.80 -29.85
N PRO A 520 -10.68 -47.05 -30.07
CA PRO A 520 -10.71 -45.60 -29.97
C PRO A 520 -11.60 -45.00 -31.06
N ALA A 521 -12.34 -43.95 -30.68
CA ALA A 521 -13.08 -43.10 -31.61
C ALA A 521 -12.15 -42.34 -32.56
N ALA A 522 -10.91 -42.04 -32.12
CA ALA A 522 -9.85 -41.55 -32.98
C ALA A 522 -8.47 -41.99 -32.45
N ARG A 523 -7.55 -42.34 -33.35
CA ARG A 523 -6.13 -42.57 -33.05
C ARG A 523 -5.31 -41.54 -33.79
N ILE A 524 -4.58 -40.70 -33.05
CA ILE A 524 -3.80 -39.59 -33.60
C ILE A 524 -2.32 -39.86 -33.33
N THR A 525 -1.55 -40.09 -34.37
CA THR A 525 -0.10 -40.37 -34.28
C THR A 525 0.69 -39.27 -34.99
N ILE A 526 1.72 -38.77 -34.31
CA ILE A 526 2.73 -37.88 -34.89
C ILE A 526 4.06 -38.63 -35.03
N ALA A 527 4.77 -38.42 -36.13
CA ALA A 527 6.03 -39.10 -36.41
C ALA A 527 7.07 -38.17 -37.05
N ASP A 528 8.35 -38.51 -36.86
CA ASP A 528 9.49 -37.79 -37.43
C ASP A 528 9.74 -38.15 -38.91
N LYS A 529 10.82 -37.60 -39.49
CA LYS A 529 11.21 -37.84 -40.89
C LYS A 529 11.58 -39.29 -41.18
N GLN A 530 11.92 -40.07 -40.16
CA GLN A 530 12.24 -41.50 -40.23
C GLN A 530 11.00 -42.37 -39.98
N ASN A 531 9.80 -41.78 -39.88
CA ASN A 531 8.55 -42.43 -39.48
C ASN A 531 8.58 -43.02 -38.06
N LYS A 532 9.48 -42.58 -37.19
CA LYS A 532 9.45 -42.96 -35.77
C LYS A 532 8.35 -42.17 -35.08
N ALA A 533 7.48 -42.86 -34.36
CA ALA A 533 6.42 -42.23 -33.58
C ALA A 533 7.01 -41.32 -32.49
N LEU A 534 6.59 -40.05 -32.50
CA LEU A 534 6.89 -39.06 -31.45
C LEU A 534 5.82 -39.07 -30.36
N GLY A 535 4.64 -39.60 -30.66
CA GLY A 535 3.53 -39.80 -29.72
C GLY A 535 2.27 -40.28 -30.44
N THR A 536 1.48 -41.09 -29.75
CA THR A 536 0.15 -41.53 -30.20
C THR A 536 -0.87 -41.27 -29.11
N LEU A 537 -1.90 -40.49 -29.44
CA LEU A 537 -3.07 -40.26 -28.60
C LEU A 537 -4.23 -41.15 -29.07
N LEU A 538 -4.76 -41.95 -28.17
CA LEU A 538 -5.98 -42.73 -28.34
C LEU A 538 -7.12 -41.96 -27.70
N VAL A 539 -8.14 -41.60 -28.47
CA VAL A 539 -9.36 -40.93 -28.00
C VAL A 539 -10.46 -41.97 -27.89
N GLY A 540 -10.95 -42.20 -26.68
CA GLY A 540 -12.01 -43.16 -26.37
C GLY A 540 -13.41 -42.55 -26.49
N LYS A 541 -14.35 -43.09 -25.71
CA LYS A 541 -15.75 -42.65 -25.68
C LYS A 541 -15.89 -41.25 -25.07
N LYS A 542 -16.94 -40.55 -25.50
CA LYS A 542 -17.39 -39.31 -24.88
C LYS A 542 -18.01 -39.59 -23.51
N SER A 543 -17.68 -38.77 -22.52
CA SER A 543 -18.27 -38.76 -21.17
C SER A 543 -18.65 -37.31 -20.82
N GLY A 544 -19.95 -37.00 -20.85
CA GLY A 544 -20.43 -35.62 -20.70
C GLY A 544 -19.83 -34.68 -21.77
N SER A 545 -19.13 -33.62 -21.35
CA SER A 545 -18.41 -32.68 -22.22
C SER A 545 -16.91 -32.99 -22.40
N GLN A 546 -16.50 -34.21 -22.05
CA GLN A 546 -15.12 -34.68 -22.13
C GLN A 546 -15.02 -35.98 -22.93
N TYR A 547 -13.81 -36.37 -23.28
CA TYR A 547 -13.50 -37.67 -23.88
C TYR A 547 -12.49 -38.39 -23.03
N TYR A 548 -12.62 -39.71 -22.95
CA TYR A 548 -11.53 -40.54 -22.47
C TYR A 548 -10.35 -40.44 -23.44
N ALA A 549 -9.14 -40.42 -22.91
CA ALA A 549 -7.92 -40.42 -23.69
C ALA A 549 -6.85 -41.31 -23.06
N GLN A 550 -5.98 -41.87 -23.88
CA GLN A 550 -4.84 -42.66 -23.44
C GLN A 550 -3.65 -42.39 -24.35
N ILE A 551 -2.45 -42.33 -23.79
CA ILE A 551 -1.23 -42.31 -24.58
C ILE A 551 -0.84 -43.75 -24.86
N GLU A 552 -0.60 -44.10 -26.12
CA GLU A 552 -0.23 -45.47 -26.49
C GLU A 552 1.03 -45.92 -25.74
N GLY A 553 0.98 -47.09 -25.11
CA GLY A 553 2.05 -47.62 -24.26
C GLY A 553 2.01 -47.15 -22.80
N ASN A 554 1.13 -46.22 -22.44
CA ASN A 554 0.88 -45.79 -21.06
C ASN A 554 -0.46 -46.35 -20.56
N PRO A 555 -0.50 -47.12 -19.44
CA PRO A 555 -1.74 -47.71 -18.95
C PRO A 555 -2.74 -46.69 -18.36
N ALA A 556 -2.32 -45.46 -18.08
CA ALA A 556 -3.19 -44.43 -17.53
C ALA A 556 -4.22 -43.94 -18.57
N VAL A 557 -5.47 -43.80 -18.10
CA VAL A 557 -6.57 -43.20 -18.86
C VAL A 557 -6.88 -41.83 -18.26
N TYR A 558 -7.22 -40.89 -19.12
CA TYR A 558 -7.38 -39.48 -18.81
C TYR A 558 -8.73 -38.97 -19.34
N LEU A 559 -9.24 -37.90 -18.75
CA LEU A 559 -10.38 -37.14 -19.29
C LEU A 559 -9.86 -35.83 -19.88
N ILE A 560 -10.13 -35.60 -21.16
CA ILE A 560 -9.76 -34.38 -21.89
C ILE A 560 -11.01 -33.61 -22.35
N LYS A 561 -10.91 -32.29 -22.40
CA LYS A 561 -12.03 -31.43 -22.85
C LYS A 561 -12.32 -31.64 -24.35
N GLU A 562 -13.60 -31.68 -24.70
CA GLU A 562 -14.06 -31.78 -26.10
C GLU A 562 -13.48 -30.70 -27.02
N ARG A 563 -13.24 -29.49 -26.50
CA ARG A 563 -12.63 -28.36 -27.26
C ARG A 563 -11.28 -28.70 -27.88
N PHE A 564 -10.53 -29.67 -27.35
CA PHE A 564 -9.27 -30.06 -27.95
C PHE A 564 -9.47 -30.93 -29.19
N LEU A 565 -10.62 -31.59 -29.32
CA LEU A 565 -10.93 -32.43 -30.47
C LEU A 565 -11.62 -31.64 -31.59
N SER A 566 -12.21 -30.46 -31.32
CA SER A 566 -12.81 -29.62 -32.35
C SER A 566 -11.79 -29.10 -33.38
N GLU A 567 -10.54 -28.94 -32.95
CA GLU A 567 -9.41 -28.53 -33.80
C GLU A 567 -8.86 -29.69 -34.65
N ILE A 568 -9.23 -30.94 -34.36
CA ILE A 568 -8.81 -32.11 -35.13
C ILE A 568 -9.81 -32.32 -36.27
N PRO A 569 -9.39 -32.20 -37.55
CA PRO A 569 -10.33 -32.34 -38.65
C PRO A 569 -10.91 -33.76 -38.74
N SER A 570 -12.22 -33.84 -38.98
CA SER A 570 -12.95 -35.08 -39.23
C SER A 570 -13.52 -35.17 -40.66
N ASP A 571 -13.53 -34.05 -41.39
CA ASP A 571 -13.95 -33.96 -42.80
C ASP A 571 -12.77 -33.55 -43.70
N VAL A 572 -12.70 -34.14 -44.89
CA VAL A 572 -11.69 -33.84 -45.91
C VAL A 572 -11.80 -32.40 -46.41
N ASN A 573 -13.01 -31.83 -46.44
CA ASN A 573 -13.23 -30.46 -46.89
C ASN A 573 -12.51 -29.44 -46.02
N LYS A 574 -12.37 -29.70 -44.71
CA LYS A 574 -11.59 -28.84 -43.81
C LYS A 574 -10.12 -28.69 -44.20
N PHE A 575 -9.55 -29.63 -44.97
CA PHE A 575 -8.18 -29.54 -45.48
C PHE A 575 -8.06 -28.77 -46.81
N LYS A 576 -9.19 -28.52 -47.47
CA LYS A 576 -9.29 -27.82 -48.77
C LYS A 576 -9.73 -26.37 -48.61
N GLU A 577 -10.55 -26.09 -47.58
CA GLU A 577 -11.09 -24.77 -47.26
C GLU A 577 -10.03 -23.74 -46.98
#